data_AF-A0A0D1Z9Z8-F1
#
_entry.id   AF-A0A0D1Z9Z8-F1
#
_cell.length_a   1.000
_cell.length_b   1.000
_cell.length_c   1.000
_cell.angle_alpha   90.00
_cell.angle_beta   90.00
_cell.angle_gamma   90.00
#
_symmetry.space_group_name_H-M   'P 1'
#
loop_
_entity.id
_entity.type
_entity.pdbx_description
1 polymer ?
#
loop_
_entity_poly.entity_id
_entity_poly.type
_entity_poly.pdbx_seq_one_letter_code
_entity_poly.pdbx_strand_id
1 'polypeptide(L)'
;MPLPPSDTEILRAARAIQSQFPQISRNELFIKLKQDNNWDAVSNKQIKRLLSEYGLDGGAEPAPPPALPANALAAQQKYKDESIRIFRLYGRGEYDFGVSPNADQQIKIDIMHQRLLDAGCPGPFDPATKAALGNAWPLQNMFEFYWAAAQKTGGAVTREDVGRQLEAEYGVNPSPYLKEKSPAEIEAQKAQCKEASLKLKRELLRTPEGRTYVKTNARGEPLWDESINGEFVVLVVKINKGDGLTEYGPV
;
A
#
# COMPACT_ATOMS: atom_id res chain seq x y z
N MET A 1 -1.43 17.34 40.32
CA MET A 1 -1.04 16.31 39.34
C MET A 1 -0.09 16.96 38.35
N PRO A 2 1.07 16.36 38.03
CA PRO A 2 1.94 16.88 36.98
C PRO A 2 1.20 16.87 35.64
N LEU A 3 1.41 17.91 34.83
CA LEU A 3 0.82 18.00 33.50
C LEU A 3 1.45 16.92 32.60
N PRO A 4 0.66 16.29 31.70
CA PRO A 4 1.23 15.38 30.71
C PRO A 4 2.18 16.16 29.78
N PRO A 5 3.31 15.57 29.37
CA PRO A 5 4.24 16.20 28.45
C PRO A 5 3.59 16.42 27.08
N SER A 6 3.97 17.51 26.45
CA SER A 6 3.60 17.83 25.07
C SER A 6 4.31 16.91 24.07
N ASP A 7 3.72 16.78 22.88
CA ASP A 7 4.31 16.01 21.77
C ASP A 7 5.74 16.50 21.45
N THR A 8 5.98 17.81 21.54
CA THR A 8 7.31 18.43 21.33
C THR A 8 8.33 18.02 22.38
N GLU A 9 7.93 17.89 23.65
CA GLU A 9 8.81 17.44 24.74
C GLU A 9 9.16 15.96 24.58
N ILE A 10 8.18 15.12 24.21
CA ILE A 10 8.38 13.70 23.92
C ILE A 10 9.39 13.52 22.78
N LEU A 11 9.23 14.26 21.67
CA LEU A 11 10.13 14.18 20.52
C LEU A 11 11.54 14.70 20.83
N ARG A 12 11.65 15.77 21.63
CA ARG A 12 12.96 16.30 22.06
C ARG A 12 13.71 15.28 22.91
N ALA A 13 13.03 14.66 23.87
CA ALA A 13 13.61 13.61 24.71
C ALA A 13 14.00 12.37 23.90
N ALA A 14 13.14 11.94 22.97
CA ALA A 14 13.41 10.80 22.09
C ALA A 14 14.68 11.01 21.26
N ARG A 15 14.83 12.19 20.63
CA ARG A 15 16.03 12.55 19.86
C ARG A 15 17.28 12.60 20.72
N ALA A 16 17.19 13.15 21.93
CA ALA A 16 18.32 13.20 22.85
C ALA A 16 18.80 11.78 23.22
N ILE A 17 17.87 10.88 23.55
CA ILE A 17 18.21 9.47 23.85
C ILE A 17 18.80 8.78 22.62
N GLN A 18 18.21 8.97 21.44
CA GLN A 18 18.70 8.34 20.21
C GLN A 18 20.08 8.86 19.80
N SER A 19 20.40 10.14 20.07
CA SER A 19 21.75 10.67 19.86
C SER A 19 22.80 10.07 20.80
N GLN A 20 22.40 9.67 22.00
CA GLN A 20 23.28 9.01 22.98
C GLN A 20 23.38 7.50 22.74
N PHE A 21 22.31 6.90 22.22
CA PHE A 21 22.21 5.46 21.94
C PHE A 21 21.69 5.24 20.51
N PRO A 22 22.53 5.39 19.47
CA PRO A 22 22.09 5.31 18.07
C PRO A 22 21.44 3.96 17.69
N GLN A 23 21.83 2.89 18.40
CA GLN A 23 21.39 1.50 18.15
C GLN A 23 20.24 1.06 19.08
N ILE A 24 19.67 1.97 19.87
CA ILE A 24 18.59 1.62 20.80
C ILE A 24 17.37 1.11 20.03
N SER A 25 16.77 -0.02 20.42
CA SER A 25 15.55 -0.50 19.78
C SER A 25 14.33 0.33 20.17
N ARG A 26 13.24 0.29 19.41
CA ARG A 26 11.99 1.01 19.72
C ARG A 26 11.48 0.77 21.15
N ASN A 27 11.51 -0.48 21.60
CA ASN A 27 11.02 -0.85 22.92
C ASN A 27 11.95 -0.35 24.02
N GLU A 28 13.26 -0.41 23.81
CA GLU A 28 14.24 0.14 24.75
C GLU A 28 14.18 1.66 24.80
N LEU A 29 14.03 2.32 23.63
CA LEU A 29 13.81 3.76 23.55
C LEU A 29 12.57 4.15 24.32
N PHE A 30 11.47 3.43 24.13
CA PHE A 30 10.22 3.65 24.85
C PHE A 30 10.38 3.52 26.37
N ILE A 31 11.03 2.44 26.84
CA ILE A 31 11.29 2.19 28.26
C ILE A 31 12.16 3.32 28.83
N LYS A 32 13.25 3.65 28.14
CA LYS A 32 14.21 4.67 28.55
C LYS A 32 13.60 6.07 28.57
N LEU A 33 12.73 6.38 27.62
CA LEU A 33 11.99 7.65 27.57
C LEU A 33 11.10 7.84 28.80
N LYS A 34 10.42 6.76 29.24
CA LYS A 34 9.59 6.78 30.45
C LYS A 34 10.43 6.89 31.72
N GLN A 35 11.50 6.10 31.82
CA GLN A 35 12.37 6.06 32.99
C GLN A 35 13.14 7.38 33.18
N ASP A 36 13.79 7.89 32.14
CA ASP A 36 14.64 9.07 32.22
C ASP A 36 13.84 10.36 32.49
N ASN A 37 12.52 10.37 32.22
CA ASN A 37 11.66 11.55 32.36
C ASN A 37 10.51 11.39 33.39
N ASN A 38 10.46 10.27 34.12
CA ASN A 38 9.37 9.94 35.08
C ASN A 38 7.96 10.05 34.47
N TRP A 39 7.78 9.55 33.25
CA TRP A 39 6.55 9.67 32.45
C TRP A 39 5.64 8.44 32.53
N ASP A 40 5.44 7.90 33.73
CA ASP A 40 4.64 6.69 33.94
C ASP A 40 3.18 6.86 33.50
N ALA A 41 2.64 8.07 33.65
CA ALA A 41 1.27 8.42 33.28
C ALA A 41 1.04 8.66 31.77
N VAL A 42 2.09 8.70 30.94
CA VAL A 42 1.94 8.96 29.50
C VAL A 42 1.46 7.72 28.78
N SER A 43 0.46 7.91 27.90
CA SER A 43 -0.11 6.83 27.10
C SER A 43 0.93 6.23 26.15
N ASN A 44 1.09 4.91 26.20
CA ASN A 44 1.95 4.16 25.28
C ASN A 44 1.54 4.39 23.82
N LYS A 45 0.25 4.64 23.57
CA LYS A 45 -0.27 4.92 22.22
C LYS A 45 0.26 6.25 21.67
N GLN A 46 0.35 7.29 22.51
CA GLN A 46 0.84 8.61 22.11
C GLN A 46 2.33 8.56 21.74
N ILE A 47 3.16 7.97 22.61
CA ILE A 47 4.61 7.86 22.36
C ILE A 47 4.86 7.00 21.11
N LYS A 48 4.19 5.84 20.98
CA LYS A 48 4.37 4.97 19.81
C LYS A 48 3.97 5.64 18.49
N ARG A 49 2.87 6.43 18.49
CA ARG A 49 2.47 7.24 17.34
C ARG A 49 3.56 8.23 16.97
N LEU A 50 4.02 9.03 17.93
CA LEU A 50 5.02 10.07 17.70
C LEU A 50 6.37 9.52 17.23
N LEU A 51 6.85 8.42 17.82
CA LEU A 51 8.09 7.80 17.37
C LEU A 51 7.98 7.32 15.92
N SER A 52 6.86 6.72 15.55
CA SER A 52 6.62 6.23 14.17
C SER A 52 6.41 7.37 13.17
N GLU A 53 5.72 8.43 13.58
CA GLU A 53 5.42 9.60 12.73
C GLU A 53 6.69 10.41 12.40
N TYR A 54 7.69 10.39 13.30
CA TYR A 54 8.93 11.15 13.16
C TYR A 54 10.18 10.29 12.91
N GLY A 55 10.01 8.99 12.60
CA GLY A 55 11.12 8.11 12.23
C GLY A 55 12.13 7.85 13.37
N LEU A 56 11.68 7.93 14.63
CA LEU A 56 12.50 7.74 15.84
C LEU A 56 12.36 6.31 16.38
N ASP A 57 12.25 5.34 15.49
CA ASP A 57 11.93 3.93 15.76
C ASP A 57 13.09 3.16 16.41
N GLY A 58 14.24 3.79 16.60
CA GLY A 58 15.45 3.08 16.99
C GLY A 58 16.10 2.38 15.79
N GLY A 59 17.40 2.59 15.62
CA GLY A 59 18.16 2.18 14.45
C GLY A 59 18.42 0.67 14.37
N ALA A 60 17.39 -0.15 14.20
CA ALA A 60 17.60 -1.33 13.39
C ALA A 60 17.96 -0.81 11.99
N GLU A 61 19.09 -1.23 11.43
CA GLU A 61 19.35 -0.97 10.02
C GLU A 61 18.09 -1.38 9.23
N PRO A 62 17.59 -0.50 8.34
CA PRO A 62 16.40 -0.82 7.59
C PRO A 62 16.66 -2.16 6.90
N ALA A 63 15.77 -3.13 7.14
CA ALA A 63 15.89 -4.45 6.55
C ALA A 63 16.17 -4.29 5.05
N PRO A 64 17.08 -5.11 4.48
CA PRO A 64 17.52 -4.92 3.10
C PRO A 64 16.32 -4.90 2.15
N PRO A 65 16.42 -4.19 1.02
CA PRO A 65 15.35 -4.17 0.04
C PRO A 65 14.89 -5.59 -0.32
N PRO A 66 13.59 -5.77 -0.63
CA PRO A 66 13.06 -7.07 -0.97
C PRO A 66 13.84 -7.69 -2.13
N ALA A 67 14.12 -8.99 -2.02
CA ALA A 67 14.62 -9.77 -3.13
C ALA A 67 13.48 -9.96 -4.14
N LEU A 68 13.72 -9.53 -5.38
CA LEU A 68 12.76 -9.68 -6.48
C LEU A 68 13.13 -10.90 -7.34
N PRO A 69 12.16 -11.65 -7.86
CA PRO A 69 12.43 -12.73 -8.80
C PRO A 69 13.13 -12.22 -10.06
N ALA A 70 14.00 -13.05 -10.65
CA ALA A 70 14.69 -12.70 -11.90
C ALA A 70 13.73 -12.42 -13.06
N ASN A 71 12.58 -13.10 -13.10
CA ASN A 71 11.48 -12.81 -14.01
C ASN A 71 10.24 -12.41 -13.19
N ALA A 72 10.25 -11.18 -12.67
CA ALA A 72 9.20 -10.70 -11.77
C ALA A 72 7.81 -10.69 -12.43
N LEU A 73 7.72 -10.36 -13.72
CA LEU A 73 6.45 -10.39 -14.46
C LEU A 73 5.83 -11.80 -14.48
N ALA A 74 6.63 -12.81 -14.86
CA ALA A 74 6.16 -14.18 -14.89
C ALA A 74 5.82 -14.71 -13.48
N ALA A 75 6.59 -14.32 -12.46
CA ALA A 75 6.29 -14.66 -11.07
C ALA A 75 4.96 -14.03 -10.60
N GLN A 76 4.67 -12.79 -11.02
CA GLN A 76 3.42 -12.10 -10.69
C GLN A 76 2.22 -12.71 -11.41
N GLN A 77 2.38 -13.09 -12.67
CA GLN A 77 1.34 -13.81 -13.42
C GLN A 77 1.05 -15.17 -12.76
N LYS A 78 2.10 -15.94 -12.44
CA LYS A 78 1.95 -17.22 -11.73
C LYS A 78 1.24 -17.03 -10.39
N TYR A 79 1.62 -16.02 -9.62
CA TYR A 79 0.96 -15.70 -8.35
C TYR A 79 -0.53 -15.44 -8.56
N LYS A 80 -0.90 -14.62 -9.54
CA LYS A 80 -2.31 -14.33 -9.87
C LYS A 80 -3.08 -15.59 -10.28
N ASP A 81 -2.43 -16.53 -10.97
CA ASP A 81 -3.06 -17.78 -11.42
C ASP A 81 -3.26 -18.79 -10.27
N GLU A 82 -2.38 -18.78 -9.27
CA GLU A 82 -2.37 -19.76 -8.16
C GLU A 82 -2.99 -19.24 -6.86
N SER A 83 -3.02 -17.93 -6.66
CA SER A 83 -3.50 -17.28 -5.44
C SER A 83 -4.97 -16.86 -5.54
N ILE A 84 -5.64 -16.80 -4.39
CA ILE A 84 -6.95 -16.12 -4.26
C ILE A 84 -6.82 -14.58 -4.26
N ARG A 85 -5.57 -14.07 -4.25
CA ARG A 85 -5.23 -12.65 -4.29
C ARG A 85 -4.78 -12.26 -5.68
N ILE A 86 -4.83 -10.97 -5.99
CA ILE A 86 -4.63 -10.45 -7.35
C ILE A 86 -3.17 -10.20 -7.66
N PHE A 87 -2.41 -9.73 -6.68
CA PHE A 87 -1.00 -9.43 -6.89
C PHE A 87 -0.22 -9.59 -5.58
N ARG A 88 1.06 -9.94 -5.70
CA ARG A 88 2.01 -10.04 -4.60
C ARG A 88 2.78 -8.74 -4.47
N LEU A 89 3.06 -8.33 -3.24
CA LEU A 89 3.92 -7.20 -2.91
C LEU A 89 5.10 -7.73 -2.10
N TYR A 90 6.32 -7.54 -2.60
CA TYR A 90 7.51 -8.10 -1.96
C TYR A 90 7.93 -7.24 -0.77
N GLY A 91 7.89 -7.82 0.42
CA GLY A 91 8.16 -7.15 1.68
C GLY A 91 9.62 -7.20 2.10
N ARG A 92 10.03 -6.27 2.95
CA ARG A 92 11.24 -6.38 3.76
C ARG A 92 10.95 -7.28 4.97
N GLY A 93 11.97 -8.01 5.42
CA GLY A 93 11.85 -8.91 6.58
C GLY A 93 11.20 -10.26 6.24
N GLU A 94 10.35 -10.76 7.14
CA GLU A 94 9.86 -12.15 7.17
C GLU A 94 8.76 -12.46 6.14
N TYR A 95 7.90 -11.48 5.83
CA TYR A 95 6.71 -11.70 5.02
C TYR A 95 6.77 -10.97 3.69
N ASP A 96 6.10 -11.55 2.70
CA ASP A 96 5.56 -10.80 1.58
C ASP A 96 4.06 -10.56 1.82
N PHE A 97 3.39 -9.90 0.89
CA PHE A 97 1.99 -9.55 1.06
C PHE A 97 1.16 -9.92 -0.17
N GLY A 98 0.04 -10.60 0.08
CA GLY A 98 -0.99 -10.84 -0.93
C GLY A 98 -2.00 -9.71 -0.90
N VAL A 99 -2.39 -9.22 -2.08
CA VAL A 99 -3.27 -8.05 -2.20
C VAL A 99 -4.51 -8.36 -3.04
N SER A 100 -5.67 -8.00 -2.50
CA SER A 100 -6.95 -8.04 -3.22
C SER A 100 -7.59 -6.66 -3.20
N PRO A 101 -7.79 -5.99 -4.34
CA PRO A 101 -8.68 -4.84 -4.42
C PRO A 101 -10.15 -5.30 -4.34
N ASN A 102 -11.09 -4.36 -4.33
CA ASN A 102 -12.49 -4.71 -4.58
C ASN A 102 -12.70 -5.15 -6.05
N ALA A 103 -13.83 -5.83 -6.33
CA ALA A 103 -14.08 -6.48 -7.62
C ALA A 103 -14.02 -5.52 -8.83
N ASP A 104 -14.56 -4.30 -8.70
CA ASP A 104 -14.53 -3.30 -9.77
C ASP A 104 -13.07 -2.93 -10.12
N GLN A 105 -12.24 -2.80 -9.10
CA GLN A 105 -10.84 -2.43 -9.23
C GLN A 105 -9.95 -3.60 -9.65
N GLN A 106 -10.32 -4.84 -9.35
CA GLN A 106 -9.67 -6.03 -9.91
C GLN A 106 -9.75 -6.03 -11.43
N ILE A 107 -10.93 -5.78 -12.00
CA ILE A 107 -11.11 -5.68 -13.47
C ILE A 107 -10.20 -4.58 -14.03
N LYS A 108 -10.10 -3.44 -13.33
CA LYS A 108 -9.23 -2.34 -13.74
C LYS A 108 -7.76 -2.77 -13.74
N ILE A 109 -7.28 -3.48 -12.71
CA ILE A 109 -5.92 -4.03 -12.66
C ILE A 109 -5.66 -4.97 -13.82
N ASP A 110 -6.60 -5.86 -14.16
CA ASP A 110 -6.45 -6.78 -15.28
C ASP A 110 -6.33 -6.05 -16.63
N ILE A 111 -7.14 -5.01 -16.84
CA ILE A 111 -7.03 -4.14 -18.02
C ILE A 111 -5.67 -3.44 -18.07
N MET A 112 -5.18 -2.93 -16.93
CA MET A 112 -3.89 -2.26 -16.87
C MET A 112 -2.74 -3.21 -17.18
N HIS A 113 -2.76 -4.40 -16.57
CA HIS A 113 -1.78 -5.45 -16.82
C HIS A 113 -1.74 -5.82 -18.30
N GLN A 114 -2.89 -6.15 -18.90
CA GLN A 114 -2.94 -6.53 -20.32
C GLN A 114 -2.43 -5.42 -21.24
N ARG A 115 -2.78 -4.15 -20.97
CA ARG A 115 -2.28 -3.02 -21.77
C ARG A 115 -0.77 -2.84 -21.68
N LEU A 116 -0.17 -3.14 -20.53
CA LEU A 116 1.28 -3.12 -20.37
C LEU A 116 1.93 -4.27 -21.14
N LEU A 117 1.34 -5.47 -21.12
CA LEU A 117 1.79 -6.60 -21.95
C LEU A 117 1.71 -6.27 -23.45
N ASP A 118 0.59 -5.71 -23.90
CA ASP A 118 0.37 -5.33 -25.29
C ASP A 118 1.35 -4.23 -25.76
N ALA A 119 1.84 -3.41 -24.82
CA ALA A 119 2.89 -2.42 -25.07
C ALA A 119 4.31 -3.01 -25.07
N GLY A 120 4.46 -4.32 -24.86
CA GLY A 120 5.72 -5.05 -24.92
C GLY A 120 6.50 -5.10 -23.61
N CYS A 121 5.87 -4.86 -22.44
CA CYS A 121 6.53 -4.99 -21.15
C CYS A 121 7.07 -6.43 -20.94
N PRO A 122 8.29 -6.60 -20.36
CA PRO A 122 9.13 -5.58 -19.73
C PRO A 122 10.19 -4.93 -20.65
N GLY A 123 10.05 -5.03 -21.97
CA GLY A 123 10.99 -4.47 -22.93
C GLY A 123 11.99 -5.49 -23.50
N PRO A 124 13.16 -5.06 -24.01
CA PRO A 124 13.86 -3.80 -23.75
C PRO A 124 13.20 -2.55 -24.36
N PHE A 125 13.42 -1.38 -23.74
CA PHE A 125 12.88 -0.10 -24.17
C PHE A 125 13.96 0.98 -24.26
N ASP A 126 13.88 1.82 -25.29
CA ASP A 126 14.66 3.06 -25.36
C ASP A 126 14.15 4.10 -24.33
N PRO A 127 14.94 5.16 -24.02
CA PRO A 127 14.55 6.16 -23.02
C PRO A 127 13.22 6.88 -23.30
N ALA A 128 12.87 7.15 -24.56
CA ALA A 128 11.63 7.82 -24.90
C ALA A 128 10.43 6.91 -24.66
N THR A 129 10.54 5.64 -25.04
CA THR A 129 9.53 4.61 -24.74
C THR A 129 9.35 4.41 -23.23
N LYS A 130 10.45 4.38 -22.45
CA LYS A 130 10.37 4.33 -20.98
C LYS A 130 9.61 5.53 -20.40
N ALA A 131 9.91 6.74 -20.88
CA ALA A 131 9.22 7.94 -20.41
C ALA A 131 7.73 7.93 -20.78
N ALA A 132 7.38 7.47 -22.00
CA ALA A 132 5.99 7.34 -22.43
C ALA A 132 5.22 6.33 -21.57
N LEU A 133 5.80 5.15 -21.30
CA LEU A 133 5.20 4.12 -20.45
C LEU A 133 5.07 4.58 -18.99
N GLY A 134 6.10 5.21 -18.42
CA GLY A 134 6.07 5.75 -17.06
C GLY A 134 5.01 6.84 -16.86
N ASN A 135 4.69 7.60 -17.92
CA ASN A 135 3.60 8.58 -17.93
C ASN A 135 2.23 7.98 -18.28
N ALA A 136 2.17 6.72 -18.73
CA ALA A 136 0.93 6.11 -19.14
C ALA A 136 0.06 5.78 -17.93
N TRP A 137 -1.25 6.04 -18.06
CA TRP A 137 -2.21 5.82 -16.98
C TRP A 137 -2.19 4.39 -16.39
N PRO A 138 -1.93 3.30 -17.14
CA PRO A 138 -1.92 1.96 -16.55
C PRO A 138 -0.82 1.80 -15.51
N LEU A 139 0.40 2.25 -15.83
CA LEU A 139 1.53 2.10 -14.92
C LEU A 139 1.43 3.07 -13.73
N GLN A 140 0.92 4.29 -13.95
CA GLN A 140 0.66 5.23 -12.87
C GLN A 140 -0.40 4.71 -11.88
N ASN A 141 -1.52 4.17 -12.38
CA ASN A 141 -2.56 3.64 -11.50
C ASN A 141 -2.14 2.31 -10.84
N MET A 142 -1.37 1.46 -11.52
CA MET A 142 -0.75 0.28 -10.90
C MET A 142 0.13 0.67 -9.71
N PHE A 143 0.94 1.74 -9.87
CA PHE A 143 1.71 2.29 -8.76
C PHE A 143 0.82 2.70 -7.59
N GLU A 144 -0.28 3.42 -7.83
CA GLU A 144 -1.20 3.83 -6.76
C GLU A 144 -1.82 2.63 -6.03
N PHE A 145 -2.17 1.55 -6.73
CA PHE A 145 -2.66 0.32 -6.09
C PHE A 145 -1.59 -0.36 -5.22
N TYR A 146 -0.38 -0.50 -5.75
CA TYR A 146 0.73 -1.10 -5.02
C TYR A 146 1.11 -0.23 -3.82
N TRP A 147 1.08 1.09 -3.98
CA TRP A 147 1.38 2.04 -2.92
C TRP A 147 0.31 2.04 -1.82
N ALA A 148 -0.97 2.04 -2.19
CA ALA A 148 -2.07 1.90 -1.23
C ALA A 148 -1.98 0.60 -0.42
N ALA A 149 -1.52 -0.49 -1.03
CA ALA A 149 -1.23 -1.74 -0.33
C ALA A 149 0.01 -1.62 0.58
N ALA A 150 1.10 -1.06 0.07
CA ALA A 150 2.35 -0.86 0.80
C ALA A 150 2.15 -0.05 2.08
N GLN A 151 1.31 0.99 2.04
CA GLN A 151 0.96 1.81 3.21
C GLN A 151 0.34 0.99 4.36
N LYS A 152 -0.29 -0.16 4.07
CA LYS A 152 -0.84 -1.04 5.10
C LYS A 152 0.21 -1.94 5.74
N THR A 153 1.37 -2.14 5.13
CA THR A 153 2.38 -3.13 5.55
C THR A 153 3.19 -2.74 6.80
N GLY A 154 2.88 -1.60 7.44
CA GLY A 154 3.62 -1.12 8.61
C GLY A 154 5.08 -0.75 8.31
N GLY A 155 5.37 -0.33 7.07
CA GLY A 155 6.72 0.07 6.63
C GLY A 155 7.57 -1.07 6.08
N ALA A 156 7.04 -2.31 6.00
CA ALA A 156 7.76 -3.42 5.38
C ALA A 156 7.94 -3.22 3.86
N VAL A 157 7.11 -2.41 3.21
CA VAL A 157 7.27 -2.04 1.80
C VAL A 157 7.32 -0.52 1.71
N THR A 158 8.44 0.01 1.22
CA THR A 158 8.61 1.45 1.01
C THR A 158 8.11 1.85 -0.38
N ARG A 159 7.94 3.16 -0.59
CA ARG A 159 7.56 3.71 -1.89
C ARG A 159 8.60 3.40 -2.98
N GLU A 160 9.88 3.37 -2.61
CA GLU A 160 10.97 2.99 -3.50
C GLU A 160 10.89 1.51 -3.89
N ASP A 161 10.53 0.63 -2.94
CA ASP A 161 10.37 -0.81 -3.22
C ASP A 161 9.25 -1.06 -4.22
N VAL A 162 8.13 -0.32 -4.14
CA VAL A 162 7.06 -0.37 -5.15
C VAL A 162 7.57 0.01 -6.53
N GLY A 163 8.33 1.11 -6.64
CA GLY A 163 8.91 1.55 -7.91
C GLY A 163 9.86 0.51 -8.50
N ARG A 164 10.71 -0.09 -7.67
CA ARG A 164 11.62 -1.17 -8.07
C ARG A 164 10.88 -2.44 -8.50
N GLN A 165 9.82 -2.80 -7.79
CA GLN A 165 9.01 -3.96 -8.13
C GLN A 165 8.34 -3.77 -9.50
N LEU A 166 7.70 -2.62 -9.74
CA LEU A 166 7.09 -2.32 -11.03
C LEU A 166 8.12 -2.19 -12.16
N GLU A 167 9.34 -1.73 -11.88
CA GLU A 167 10.43 -1.75 -12.84
C GLU A 167 10.85 -3.17 -13.20
N ALA A 168 10.92 -4.08 -12.23
CA ALA A 168 11.22 -5.49 -12.48
C ALA A 168 10.09 -6.21 -13.23
N GLU A 169 8.83 -5.87 -12.95
CA GLU A 169 7.64 -6.46 -13.60
C GLU A 169 7.42 -5.90 -15.02
N TYR A 170 7.56 -4.59 -15.21
CA TYR A 170 7.14 -3.92 -16.45
C TYR A 170 8.27 -3.18 -17.19
N GLY A 171 9.50 -3.26 -16.70
CA GLY A 171 10.69 -2.67 -17.34
C GLY A 171 10.86 -1.17 -17.12
N VAL A 172 9.95 -0.53 -16.37
CA VAL A 172 9.92 0.92 -16.14
C VAL A 172 9.53 1.22 -14.70
N ASN A 173 10.36 2.00 -14.00
CA ASN A 173 9.99 2.60 -12.71
C ASN A 173 9.09 3.83 -12.96
N PRO A 174 7.81 3.84 -12.55
CA PRO A 174 6.94 5.00 -12.76
C PRO A 174 7.22 6.17 -11.81
N SER A 175 7.95 5.95 -10.72
CA SER A 175 8.13 6.94 -9.64
C SER A 175 8.59 8.33 -10.13
N PRO A 176 9.54 8.45 -11.08
CA PRO A 176 9.98 9.75 -11.59
C PRO A 176 8.94 10.51 -12.43
N TYR A 177 7.86 9.82 -12.84
CA TYR A 177 6.85 10.35 -13.76
C TYR A 177 5.50 10.58 -13.07
N LEU A 178 5.39 10.25 -11.78
CA LEU A 178 4.16 10.43 -11.01
C LEU A 178 3.82 11.92 -10.92
N LYS A 179 2.56 12.23 -11.20
CA LYS A 179 2.03 13.58 -11.08
C LYS A 179 1.42 13.76 -9.70
N GLU A 180 1.85 14.79 -8.99
CA GLU A 180 1.17 15.20 -7.77
C GLU A 180 -0.24 15.69 -8.13
N LYS A 181 -1.24 15.16 -7.42
CA LYS A 181 -2.62 15.61 -7.54
C LYS A 181 -2.93 16.58 -6.42
N SER A 182 -3.55 17.70 -6.75
CA SER A 182 -4.15 18.60 -5.78
C SER A 182 -5.29 17.89 -5.03
N PRO A 183 -5.65 18.35 -3.82
CA PRO A 183 -6.81 17.82 -3.10
C PRO A 183 -8.11 17.84 -3.92
N ALA A 184 -8.31 18.88 -4.74
CA ALA A 184 -9.48 18.99 -5.61
C ALA A 184 -9.51 17.90 -6.70
N GLU A 185 -8.35 17.58 -7.28
CA GLU A 185 -8.25 16.49 -8.27
C GLU A 185 -8.49 15.12 -7.64
N ILE A 186 -8.02 14.90 -6.41
CA ILE A 186 -8.28 13.66 -5.67
C ILE A 186 -9.80 13.51 -5.40
N GLU A 187 -10.47 14.57 -4.95
CA GLU A 187 -11.92 14.53 -4.70
C GLU A 187 -12.72 14.35 -6.00
N ALA A 188 -12.31 15.01 -7.09
CA ALA A 188 -12.92 14.81 -8.41
C ALA A 188 -12.75 13.35 -8.89
N GLN A 189 -11.56 12.77 -8.71
CA GLN A 189 -11.31 11.37 -9.06
C GLN A 189 -12.20 10.41 -8.26
N LYS A 190 -12.32 10.62 -6.93
CA LYS A 190 -13.21 9.81 -6.08
C LYS A 190 -14.66 9.91 -6.53
N ALA A 191 -15.12 11.12 -6.87
CA ALA A 191 -16.48 11.34 -7.37
C ALA A 191 -16.73 10.58 -8.69
N GLN A 192 -15.78 10.64 -9.63
CA GLN A 192 -15.85 9.90 -10.89
C GLN A 192 -15.86 8.38 -10.65
N CYS A 193 -15.02 7.87 -9.74
CA CYS A 193 -15.00 6.45 -9.38
C CYS A 193 -16.35 6.01 -8.79
N LYS A 194 -16.93 6.80 -7.88
CA LYS A 194 -18.24 6.54 -7.28
C LYS A 194 -19.34 6.52 -8.33
N GLU A 195 -19.36 7.48 -9.23
CA GLU A 195 -20.36 7.55 -10.30
C GLU A 195 -20.28 6.33 -11.22
N ALA A 196 -19.07 5.97 -11.67
CA ALA A 196 -18.83 4.82 -12.54
C ALA A 196 -19.25 3.50 -11.86
N SER A 197 -18.88 3.28 -10.60
CA SER A 197 -19.25 2.08 -9.85
C SER A 197 -20.77 2.00 -9.61
N LEU A 198 -21.42 3.12 -9.25
CA LEU A 198 -22.88 3.14 -9.09
C LEU A 198 -23.61 2.87 -10.41
N LYS A 199 -23.08 3.35 -11.54
CA LYS A 199 -23.62 3.03 -12.87
C LYS A 199 -23.52 1.52 -13.14
N LEU A 200 -22.35 0.92 -12.96
CA LEU A 200 -22.15 -0.52 -13.13
C LEU A 200 -23.07 -1.34 -12.23
N LYS A 201 -23.17 -0.98 -10.93
CA LYS A 201 -24.07 -1.66 -9.98
C LYS A 201 -25.54 -1.57 -10.41
N ARG A 202 -26.00 -0.43 -10.95
CA ARG A 202 -27.36 -0.30 -11.50
C ARG A 202 -27.58 -1.19 -12.71
N GLU A 203 -26.57 -1.37 -13.56
CA GLU A 203 -26.63 -2.30 -14.70
C GLU A 203 -26.70 -3.75 -14.22
N LEU A 204 -25.88 -4.14 -13.24
CA LEU A 204 -25.91 -5.48 -12.64
C LEU A 204 -27.26 -5.81 -12.02
N LEU A 205 -27.91 -4.86 -11.32
CA LEU A 205 -29.24 -5.04 -10.72
C LEU A 205 -30.35 -5.36 -11.74
N ARG A 206 -30.11 -5.18 -13.05
CA ARG A 206 -31.03 -5.58 -14.11
C ARG A 206 -31.04 -7.09 -14.35
N THR A 207 -30.01 -7.81 -13.89
CA THR A 207 -29.88 -9.26 -14.00
C THR A 207 -30.31 -9.96 -12.70
N PRO A 208 -30.87 -11.19 -12.75
CA PRO A 208 -31.18 -11.97 -11.55
C PRO A 208 -29.95 -12.20 -10.66
N GLU A 209 -28.81 -12.52 -11.26
CA GLU A 209 -27.55 -12.78 -10.56
C GLU A 209 -27.01 -11.52 -9.88
N GLY A 210 -27.03 -10.37 -10.56
CA GLY A 210 -26.55 -9.12 -9.95
C GLY A 210 -27.33 -8.72 -8.69
N ARG A 211 -28.60 -9.09 -8.59
CA ARG A 211 -29.44 -8.84 -7.40
C ARG A 211 -29.01 -9.65 -6.17
N THR A 212 -28.28 -10.75 -6.34
CA THR A 212 -27.77 -11.53 -5.18
C THR A 212 -26.52 -10.92 -4.56
N TYR A 213 -25.78 -10.10 -5.32
CA TYR A 213 -24.49 -9.56 -4.89
C TYR A 213 -24.50 -8.04 -4.62
N VAL A 214 -25.34 -7.28 -5.32
CA VAL A 214 -25.43 -5.82 -5.14
C VAL A 214 -26.37 -5.50 -3.99
N LYS A 215 -25.79 -5.04 -2.86
CA LYS A 215 -26.59 -4.55 -1.72
C LYS A 215 -27.31 -3.25 -2.08
N THR A 216 -28.60 -3.18 -1.77
CA THR A 216 -29.43 -1.99 -2.02
C THR A 216 -30.01 -1.41 -0.73
N ASN A 217 -30.34 -0.12 -0.75
CA ASN A 217 -31.13 0.52 0.31
C ASN A 217 -32.63 0.15 0.19
N ALA A 218 -33.45 0.69 1.10
CA ALA A 218 -34.90 0.47 1.11
C ALA A 218 -35.63 0.96 -0.17
N ARG A 219 -34.99 1.82 -0.98
CA ARG A 219 -35.51 2.31 -2.27
C ARG A 219 -35.03 1.47 -3.46
N GLY A 220 -34.28 0.40 -3.23
CA GLY A 220 -33.70 -0.43 -4.29
C GLY A 220 -32.48 0.19 -4.97
N GLU A 221 -31.91 1.27 -4.43
CA GLU A 221 -30.71 1.89 -4.99
C GLU A 221 -29.45 1.20 -4.45
N PRO A 222 -28.41 1.02 -5.28
CA PRO A 222 -27.17 0.39 -4.82
C PRO A 222 -26.48 1.21 -3.74
N LEU A 223 -26.01 0.53 -2.69
CA LEU A 223 -25.23 1.14 -1.63
C LEU A 223 -23.80 1.45 -2.09
N TRP A 224 -23.30 2.61 -1.65
CA TRP A 224 -21.91 3.01 -1.79
C TRP A 224 -21.30 3.17 -0.40
N ASP A 225 -20.23 2.43 -0.14
CA ASP A 225 -19.38 2.60 1.02
C ASP A 225 -17.97 2.89 0.52
N GLU A 226 -17.45 4.10 0.74
CA GLU A 226 -16.13 4.49 0.26
C GLU A 226 -15.01 3.63 0.85
N SER A 227 -15.18 3.11 2.07
CA SER A 227 -14.19 2.24 2.72
C SER A 227 -14.12 0.84 2.13
N ILE A 228 -15.12 0.44 1.32
CA ILE A 228 -15.21 -0.86 0.66
C ILE A 228 -15.08 -0.71 -0.87
N ASN A 229 -15.69 0.32 -1.43
CA ASN A 229 -15.85 0.53 -2.86
C ASN A 229 -14.93 1.61 -3.43
N GLY A 230 -14.19 2.34 -2.58
CA GLY A 230 -13.25 3.35 -3.03
C GLY A 230 -12.19 2.80 -4.00
N GLU A 231 -11.64 3.68 -4.83
CA GLU A 231 -10.77 3.29 -5.95
C GLU A 231 -9.52 2.53 -5.52
N PHE A 232 -8.90 2.92 -4.42
CA PHE A 232 -7.66 2.31 -3.92
C PHE A 232 -7.87 1.54 -2.60
N VAL A 233 -9.10 1.05 -2.38
CA VAL A 233 -9.39 0.15 -1.25
C VAL A 233 -8.87 -1.24 -1.57
N VAL A 234 -7.91 -1.68 -0.75
CA VAL A 234 -7.27 -3.00 -0.86
C VAL A 234 -7.31 -3.77 0.45
N LEU A 235 -7.52 -5.07 0.37
CA LEU A 235 -7.20 -6.03 1.43
C LEU A 235 -5.75 -6.46 1.26
N VAL A 236 -5.00 -6.47 2.36
CA VAL A 236 -3.60 -6.91 2.38
C VAL A 236 -3.47 -8.00 3.44
N VAL A 237 -2.87 -9.12 3.07
CA VAL A 237 -2.61 -10.26 3.96
C VAL A 237 -1.13 -10.59 3.95
N LYS A 238 -0.58 -11.00 5.09
CA LYS A 238 0.79 -11.51 5.17
C LYS A 238 0.86 -12.89 4.54
N ILE A 239 1.87 -13.13 3.71
CA ILE A 239 2.10 -14.41 3.06
C ILE A 239 3.54 -14.89 3.26
N ASN A 240 3.74 -16.21 3.18
CA ASN A 240 5.06 -16.82 3.23
C ASN A 240 5.88 -16.45 1.98
N LYS A 241 7.14 -16.08 2.17
CA LYS A 241 8.02 -15.68 1.05
C LYS A 241 8.44 -16.83 0.14
N GLY A 242 8.55 -18.04 0.68
CA GLY A 242 8.99 -19.22 -0.04
C GLY A 242 7.96 -19.65 -1.06
N ASP A 243 6.76 -20.02 -0.60
CA ASP A 243 5.68 -20.47 -1.49
C ASP A 243 4.89 -19.30 -2.11
N GLY A 244 4.85 -18.14 -1.46
CA GLY A 244 4.03 -17.02 -1.90
C GLY A 244 2.52 -17.23 -1.71
N LEU A 245 2.04 -18.30 -1.08
CA LEU A 245 0.62 -18.66 -1.05
C LEU A 245 0.08 -18.84 0.36
N THR A 246 0.90 -19.29 1.31
CA THR A 246 0.45 -19.51 2.69
C THR A 246 0.16 -18.18 3.39
N GLU A 247 -1.11 -17.93 3.76
CA GLU A 247 -1.55 -16.71 4.44
C GLU A 247 -1.44 -16.81 5.98
N TYR A 248 -0.96 -15.73 6.61
CA TYR A 248 -0.88 -15.58 8.08
C TYR A 248 -1.91 -14.61 8.66
N GLY A 249 -2.83 -14.12 7.83
CA GLY A 249 -3.90 -13.19 8.21
C GLY A 249 -3.70 -11.76 7.69
N PRO A 250 -4.71 -10.89 7.90
CA PRO A 250 -4.72 -9.52 7.42
C PRO A 250 -3.67 -8.66 8.14
N VAL A 251 -3.24 -7.58 7.47
CA VAL A 251 -2.41 -6.53 8.06
C VAL A 251 -3.26 -5.46 8.72
#